data_AF-A0A2E7MXW1-F1
#
_entry.id   AF-A0A2E7MXW1-F1
#
_cell.length_a   1.000
_cell.length_b   1.000
_cell.length_c   1.000
_cell.angle_alpha   90.00
_cell.angle_beta   90.00
_cell.angle_gamma   90.00
#
_symmetry.space_group_name_H-M   'P 1'
#
loop_
_entity.id
_entity.type
_entity.pdbx_description
1 polymer ?
#
loop_
_entity_poly.entity_id
_entity_poly.type
_entity_poly.pdbx_seq_one_letter_code
_entity_poly.pdbx_strand_id
1 'polypeptide(L)' 'MGMSSWILDQVDEFYEIAQKTIGSCECIEEFQKEMKEHEGLLAGSTELEYLYNDNGYSDLWNEYWESFQDA' A
#
# COMPACT_ATOMS: atom_id res chain seq x y z
N MET A 1 -7.81 -24.96 7.26
CA MET A 1 -7.13 -23.69 7.59
C MET A 1 -6.01 -23.55 6.57
N GLY A 2 -6.05 -22.56 5.68
CA GLY A 2 -5.07 -22.51 4.57
C GLY A 2 -5.22 -21.37 3.56
N MET A 3 -6.34 -20.62 3.57
CA MET A 3 -6.50 -19.45 2.70
C MET A 3 -6.14 -18.12 3.39
N SER A 4 -6.24 -18.06 4.73
CA SER A 4 -5.95 -16.83 5.48
C SER A 4 -4.47 -16.45 5.47
N SER A 5 -3.56 -17.43 5.42
CA SER A 5 -2.12 -17.13 5.33
C SER A 5 -1.78 -16.48 3.99
N TRP A 6 -2.27 -17.05 2.88
CA TRP A 6 -1.92 -16.60 1.54
C TRP A 6 -2.42 -15.18 1.24
N ILE A 7 -3.61 -14.81 1.72
CA ILE A 7 -4.13 -13.44 1.57
C ILE A 7 -3.29 -12.47 2.39
N LEU A 8 -2.92 -12.82 3.63
CA LEU A 8 -2.05 -11.98 4.45
C LEU A 8 -0.66 -11.82 3.84
N ASP A 9 -0.09 -12.90 3.29
CA ASP A 9 1.21 -12.87 2.61
C ASP A 9 1.19 -11.92 1.39
N GLN A 10 0.08 -11.88 0.64
CA GLN A 10 -0.07 -10.93 -0.49
C GLN A 10 -0.27 -9.48 -0.04
N VAL A 11 -0.98 -9.29 1.07
CA VAL A 11 -1.14 -7.96 1.68
C VAL A 11 0.22 -7.44 2.13
N ASP A 12 1.01 -8.26 2.82
CA ASP A 12 2.37 -7.90 3.24
C ASP A 12 3.25 -7.56 2.02
N GLU A 13 3.17 -8.36 0.94
CA GLU A 13 3.88 -8.09 -0.32
C GLU A 13 3.49 -6.75 -0.93
N PHE A 14 2.20 -6.38 -0.92
CA PHE A 14 1.74 -5.09 -1.39
C PHE A 14 2.36 -3.93 -0.58
N TYR A 15 2.37 -4.02 0.75
CA TYR A 15 2.93 -2.97 1.60
C TYR A 15 4.45 -2.86 1.47
N GLU A 16 5.16 -3.98 1.27
CA GLU A 16 6.59 -3.95 0.97
C GLU A 16 6.90 -3.26 -0.35
N ILE A 17 6.07 -3.48 -1.39
CA ILE A 17 6.19 -2.78 -2.67
C ILE A 17 5.87 -1.30 -2.47
N ALA A 18 4.79 -0.98 -1.74
CA ALA A 18 4.38 0.39 -1.45
C ALA A 18 5.51 1.21 -0.83
N GLN A 19 6.16 0.67 0.21
CA GLN A 19 7.29 1.29 0.91
C GLN A 19 8.51 1.55 0.01
N LYS A 20 8.78 0.68 -0.97
CA LYS A 20 9.89 0.86 -1.92
C LYS A 20 9.54 1.89 -3.01
N THR A 21 8.32 1.81 -3.53
CA THR A 21 7.81 2.68 -4.59
C THR A 21 7.68 4.11 -4.10
N ILE A 22 7.13 4.32 -2.90
CA ILE A 22 6.84 5.65 -2.37
C ILE A 22 8.09 6.50 -2.17
N GLY A 23 9.22 5.89 -1.75
CA GLY A 23 10.50 6.57 -1.64
C GLY A 23 11.14 6.94 -2.99
N SER A 24 10.65 6.35 -4.08
CA SER A 24 11.08 6.64 -5.45
C SER A 24 10.16 7.63 -6.18
N CYS A 25 9.01 7.96 -5.60
CA CYS A 25 8.01 8.87 -6.16
C CYS A 25 8.21 10.30 -5.65
N GLU A 26 7.98 11.31 -6.49
CA GLU A 26 8.06 12.72 -6.09
C GLU A 26 6.72 13.22 -5.54
N CYS A 27 5.61 12.61 -5.94
CA CYS A 27 4.27 12.94 -5.45
C CYS A 27 3.35 11.72 -5.29
N ILE A 28 2.27 11.91 -4.52
CA ILE A 28 1.26 10.87 -4.25
C ILE A 28 0.58 10.35 -5.54
N GLU A 29 0.43 11.19 -6.56
CA GLU A 29 -0.20 10.79 -7.83
C GLU A 29 0.65 9.76 -8.58
N GLU A 30 1.98 9.91 -8.55
CA GLU A 30 2.91 8.92 -9.11
C GLU A 30 2.83 7.62 -8.32
N PHE A 31 2.82 7.71 -6.99
CA PHE A 31 2.69 6.56 -6.11
C PHE A 31 1.40 5.78 -6.37
N GLN A 32 0.25 6.46 -6.43
CA GLN A 32 -1.04 5.83 -6.75
C GLN A 32 -1.02 5.15 -8.11
N LYS A 33 -0.41 5.78 -9.11
CA LYS A 33 -0.33 5.25 -10.47
C LYS A 33 0.50 3.97 -10.52
N GLU A 34 1.67 3.96 -9.89
CA GLU A 34 2.55 2.78 -9.85
C GLU A 34 1.93 1.64 -9.04
N MET A 35 1.29 1.96 -7.91
CA MET A 35 0.66 0.94 -7.04
C MET A 35 -0.62 0.34 -7.63
N LYS A 36 -1.27 1.01 -8.59
CA LYS A 36 -2.49 0.54 -9.23
C LYS A 36 -2.34 -0.85 -9.86
N GLU A 37 -1.16 -1.17 -10.41
CA GLU A 37 -0.89 -2.48 -11.00
C GLU A 37 -0.76 -3.59 -9.95
N HIS A 38 -0.54 -3.22 -8.69
CA HIS A 38 -0.35 -4.12 -7.55
C HIS A 38 -1.61 -4.29 -6.69
N GLU A 39 -2.68 -3.51 -6.91
CA GLU A 39 -3.97 -3.63 -6.19
C GLU A 39 -4.57 -5.05 -6.27
N GLY A 40 -4.22 -5.81 -7.31
CA GLY A 40 -4.64 -7.22 -7.45
C GLY A 40 -4.12 -8.14 -6.34
N LEU A 41 -3.03 -7.77 -5.65
CA LEU A 41 -2.51 -8.50 -4.48
C LEU A 41 -3.44 -8.36 -3.27
N LEU A 42 -4.25 -7.31 -3.22
CA LEU A 42 -5.20 -7.07 -2.14
C LEU A 42 -6.57 -7.68 -2.42
N ALA A 43 -6.73 -8.37 -3.55
CA ALA A 43 -8.00 -8.97 -3.94
C ALA A 43 -8.47 -10.00 -2.90
N GLY A 44 -9.63 -9.75 -2.30
CA GLY A 44 -10.19 -10.59 -1.24
C GLY A 44 -9.73 -10.24 0.17
N SER A 45 -8.93 -9.18 0.33
CA SER A 45 -8.62 -8.55 1.62
C SER A 45 -9.49 -7.31 1.86
N THR A 46 -9.58 -6.88 3.12
CA THR A 46 -10.21 -5.60 3.51
C THR A 46 -9.37 -4.39 3.11
N GLU A 47 -8.06 -4.59 2.88
CA GLU A 47 -7.13 -3.51 2.53
C GLU A 47 -7.45 -2.89 1.18
N LEU A 48 -7.98 -3.68 0.23
CA LEU A 48 -8.43 -3.14 -1.06
C LEU A 48 -9.57 -2.14 -0.87
N GLU A 49 -10.50 -2.42 0.05
CA GLU A 49 -11.61 -1.51 0.36
C GLU A 49 -11.08 -0.24 1.04
N TYR A 50 -10.17 -0.39 1.99
CA TYR A 50 -9.51 0.71 2.69
C TYR A 50 -8.76 1.66 1.74
N LEU A 51 -8.04 1.12 0.74
CA LEU A 51 -7.33 1.92 -0.26
C LEU A 51 -8.23 2.84 -1.08
N TYR A 52 -9.41 2.36 -1.49
CA TYR A 52 -10.32 3.13 -2.33
C TYR A 52 -11.30 4.01 -1.53
N ASN A 53 -11.78 3.52 -0.39
CA ASN A 53 -12.89 4.17 0.33
C ASN A 53 -12.42 5.07 1.47
N ASP A 54 -11.27 4.77 2.08
CA ASP A 54 -10.81 5.43 3.31
C ASP A 54 -9.51 6.23 3.12
N ASN A 55 -9.17 6.58 1.88
CA ASN A 55 -7.93 7.31 1.54
C ASN A 55 -6.63 6.55 1.88
N GLY A 56 -6.63 5.21 1.86
CA GLY A 56 -5.45 4.42 2.24
C GLY A 56 -4.14 4.79 1.51
N TYR A 57 -4.21 5.28 0.26
CA TYR A 57 -3.03 5.80 -0.44
C TYR A 57 -2.44 7.06 0.19
N SER A 58 -3.30 7.97 0.66
CA SER A 58 -2.88 9.19 1.35
C SER A 58 -2.31 8.87 2.73
N ASP A 59 -2.91 7.90 3.42
CA ASP A 59 -2.42 7.45 4.72
C ASP A 59 -1.03 6.83 4.59
N LEU A 60 -0.83 5.92 3.63
CA LEU A 60 0.49 5.35 3.33
C LEU A 60 1.55 6.40 2.99
N TRP A 61 1.16 7.41 2.20
CA TRP A 61 2.02 8.52 1.86
C TRP A 61 2.42 9.34 3.07
N ASN A 62 1.45 9.74 3.89
CA ASN A 62 1.71 10.51 5.09
C ASN A 62 2.56 9.71 6.08
N GLU A 63 2.20 8.47 6.38
CA GLU A 63 2.94 7.60 7.30
C GLU A 63 4.41 7.44 6.88
N TYR A 64 4.67 7.24 5.59
CA TYR A 64 6.03 7.14 5.08
C TYR A 64 6.82 8.42 5.37
N TRP A 65 6.32 9.58 4.95
CA TRP A 65 7.07 10.84 5.08
C TRP A 65 7.11 11.39 6.51
N GLU A 66 6.09 11.14 7.32
CA GLU A 66 6.07 11.44 8.76
C GLU A 66 7.17 10.64 9.48
N SER A 67 7.42 9.39 9.09
CA SER A 67 8.50 8.58 9.68
C SER A 67 9.90 9.18 9.47
N PHE A 68 10.09 10.00 8.43
CA PHE A 68 11.34 10.74 8.19
C PHE A 68 11.36 12.11 8.87
N GLN A 69 10.21 12.68 9.25
CA GLN A 69 10.15 13.98 9.93
C GLN A 69 10.50 13.91 11.42
N ASP A 70 10.36 12.73 12.06
CA ASP A 70 10.72 12.50 13.46
C ASP A 70 12.15 11.91 13.63
N ALA A 71 12.95 11.85 12.56
CA ALA A 71 14.29 11.22 12.52
C ALA A 71 15.48 12.20 12.52
#